data_AF-A0A4U7C8N9-F1
#
_entry.id   AF-A0A4U7C8N9-F1
#
_cell.length_a   1.000
_cell.length_b   1.000
_cell.length_c   1.000
_cell.angle_alpha   90.00
_cell.angle_beta   90.00
_cell.angle_gamma   90.00
#
_symmetry.space_group_name_H-M   'P 1'
#
loop_
_entity.id
_entity.type
_entity.pdbx_description
1 polymer ?
#
loop_
_entity_poly.entity_id
_entity_poly.type
_entity_poly.pdbx_seq_one_letter_code
_entity_poly.pdbx_strand_id
1 'polypeptide(L)'
;VLEKIREQNPGKRILLVLDKHGSHRCKHTRKRAHQLGIDLIFIPSGSPHLNPIEQVWKYLKWTMAPIVVESEAEFKDLVQETFEKITKRVSFAKKWCEQFLDFRMLS
;
A
#
# COMPACT_ATOMS: atom_id res chain seq x y z
N VAL A 1 13.24 2.56 2.83
CA VAL A 1 11.78 2.74 2.60
C VAL A 1 11.06 3.01 3.91
N LEU A 2 11.25 2.14 4.92
CA LEU A 2 10.64 2.32 6.25
C LEU A 2 11.04 3.65 6.91
N GLU A 3 12.29 4.09 6.71
CA GLU A 3 12.81 5.39 7.18
C GLU A 3 11.99 6.53 6.61
N LYS A 4 11.82 6.57 5.29
CA LYS A 4 11.02 7.59 4.59
C LYS A 4 9.57 7.59 5.07
N ILE A 5 8.98 6.42 5.28
CA ILE A 5 7.62 6.29 5.83
C ILE A 5 7.54 6.93 7.22
N ARG A 6 8.54 6.67 8.08
CA ARG A 6 8.62 7.23 9.42
C ARG A 6 8.80 8.75 9.40
N GLU A 7 9.74 9.25 8.59
CA GLU A 7 10.06 10.66 8.41
C GLU A 7 8.85 11.47 7.92
N GLN A 8 8.04 10.91 7.02
CA GLN A 8 6.84 11.57 6.49
C GLN A 8 5.67 11.63 7.48
N ASN A 9 5.73 10.91 8.60
CA ASN A 9 4.62 10.77 9.53
C ASN A 9 4.99 11.04 10.99
N PRO A 10 5.81 12.04 11.35
CA PRO A 10 6.40 12.16 12.68
C PRO A 10 5.35 12.14 13.81
N GLY A 11 5.66 11.47 14.94
CA GLY A 11 4.80 11.40 16.12
C GLY A 11 3.54 10.53 15.99
N LYS A 12 3.24 9.98 14.81
CA LYS A 12 2.04 9.15 14.58
C LYS A 12 2.33 7.66 14.77
N ARG A 13 1.35 6.90 15.28
CA ARG A 13 1.38 5.44 15.18
C ARG A 13 1.26 5.03 13.71
N ILE A 14 2.11 4.12 13.25
CA ILE A 14 2.09 3.62 11.87
C ILE A 14 1.79 2.13 11.89
N LEU A 15 0.67 1.75 11.26
CA LEU A 15 0.34 0.37 10.94
C LEU A 15 0.62 0.16 9.44
N LEU A 16 1.57 -0.70 9.12
CA LEU A 16 1.91 -1.04 7.73
C LEU A 16 1.34 -2.43 7.40
N VAL A 17 0.27 -2.44 6.59
CA VAL A 17 -0.41 -3.67 6.16
C VAL A 17 0.30 -4.26 4.94
N LEU A 18 0.69 -5.53 5.02
CA LEU A 18 1.52 -6.21 4.03
C LEU A 18 1.00 -7.61 3.72
N ASP A 19 1.30 -8.09 2.51
CA ASP A 19 1.22 -9.51 2.19
C ASP A 19 2.38 -10.29 2.85
N LYS A 20 2.37 -11.62 2.70
CA LYS A 20 3.41 -12.50 3.25
C LYS A 20 4.59 -12.72 2.31
N HIS A 21 4.86 -11.80 1.38
CA HIS A 21 6.01 -11.91 0.49
C HIS A 21 7.32 -12.06 1.29
N GLY A 22 8.29 -12.81 0.75
CA GLY A 22 9.49 -13.25 1.48
C GLY A 22 10.32 -12.09 2.04
N SER A 23 10.48 -11.01 1.28
CA SER A 23 11.22 -9.82 1.71
C SER A 23 10.58 -9.11 2.91
N HIS A 24 9.24 -9.12 3.01
CA HIS A 24 8.50 -8.52 4.11
C HIS A 24 8.65 -9.31 5.41
N ARG A 25 8.80 -10.63 5.31
CA ARG A 25 8.94 -11.54 6.47
C ARG A 25 10.36 -11.62 7.02
N CYS A 26 11.36 -11.11 6.30
CA CYS A 26 12.74 -11.25 6.69
C CYS A 26 13.01 -10.58 8.06
N LYS A 27 13.86 -11.22 8.87
CA LYS A 27 14.14 -10.77 10.25
C LYS A 27 14.69 -9.34 10.30
N HIS A 28 15.47 -8.95 9.29
CA HIS A 28 16.05 -7.61 9.20
C HIS A 28 14.97 -6.54 9.00
N THR A 29 14.05 -6.73 8.05
CA THR A 29 12.92 -5.82 7.81
C THR A 29 12.06 -5.66 9.06
N ARG A 30 11.72 -6.76 9.73
CA ARG A 30 10.90 -6.73 10.97
C ARG A 30 11.62 -6.01 12.11
N LYS A 31 12.91 -6.27 12.31
CA LYS A 31 13.72 -5.59 13.32
C LYS A 31 13.78 -4.09 13.04
N ARG A 32 13.98 -3.70 11.78
CA ARG A 32 14.07 -2.29 11.40
C ARG A 32 12.74 -1.55 11.55
N ALA A 33 11.62 -2.17 11.15
CA ALA A 33 10.28 -1.61 11.35
C ALA A 33 10.00 -1.36 12.83
N HIS A 34 10.33 -2.33 13.70
CA HIS A 34 10.17 -2.20 15.14
C HIS A 34 11.00 -1.05 15.73
N GLN A 35 12.28 -0.92 15.33
CA GLN A 35 13.14 0.19 15.76
C GLN A 35 12.60 1.58 15.37
N LEU A 36 11.84 1.65 14.27
CA LEU A 36 11.21 2.88 13.80
C LEU A 36 9.79 3.10 14.38
N GLY A 37 9.31 2.21 15.26
CA GLY A 37 7.96 2.27 15.80
C GLY A 37 6.87 2.05 14.74
N ILE A 38 7.13 1.15 13.79
CA ILE A 38 6.19 0.75 12.74
C ILE A 38 5.70 -0.67 13.05
N ASP A 39 4.38 -0.81 13.22
CA ASP A 39 3.73 -2.10 13.42
C ASP A 39 3.45 -2.74 12.04
N LEU A 40 4.05 -3.90 11.76
CA LEU A 40 3.77 -4.65 10.55
C LEU A 40 2.57 -5.58 10.75
N ILE A 41 1.53 -5.41 9.94
CA ILE A 41 0.31 -6.21 9.97
C ILE A 41 0.27 -7.10 8.73
N PHE A 42 0.42 -8.40 8.91
CA PHE A 42 0.42 -9.36 7.81
C PHE A 42 -0.98 -9.92 7.58
N ILE A 43 -1.51 -9.77 6.36
CA ILE A 43 -2.77 -10.40 5.98
C ILE A 43 -2.60 -11.93 5.84
N PRO A 44 -3.67 -12.73 5.98
CA PRO A 44 -3.63 -14.16 5.74
C PRO A 44 -3.10 -14.54 4.35
N SER A 45 -2.49 -15.72 4.26
CA SER A 45 -1.92 -16.22 2.99
C SER A 45 -3.05 -16.47 1.99
N GLY A 46 -2.85 -16.10 0.72
CA GLY A 46 -3.85 -16.33 -0.32
C GLY A 46 -5.10 -15.43 -0.20
N SER A 47 -5.02 -14.33 0.56
CA SER A 47 -6.14 -13.38 0.74
C SER A 47 -5.86 -12.01 0.10
N PRO A 48 -5.62 -11.93 -1.23
CA PRO A 48 -5.35 -10.66 -1.89
C PRO A 48 -6.52 -9.68 -1.73
N HIS A 49 -7.76 -10.16 -1.65
CA HIS A 49 -8.95 -9.34 -1.41
C HIS A 49 -8.92 -8.53 -0.11
N LEU A 50 -8.05 -8.87 0.85
CA LEU A 50 -7.84 -8.12 2.09
C LEU A 50 -6.76 -7.01 1.95
N ASN A 51 -5.97 -7.02 0.88
CA ASN A 51 -4.96 -6.01 0.64
C ASN A 51 -5.59 -4.78 -0.04
N PRO A 52 -5.62 -3.60 0.62
CA PRO A 52 -6.29 -2.42 0.08
C PRO A 52 -5.71 -1.94 -1.26
N ILE A 53 -4.44 -2.26 -1.56
CA ILE A 53 -3.80 -1.88 -2.82
C ILE A 53 -4.36 -2.65 -4.04
N GLU A 54 -5.02 -3.80 -3.86
CA GLU A 54 -5.58 -4.56 -4.99
C GLU A 54 -6.66 -3.78 -5.74
N GLN A 55 -7.44 -2.94 -5.04
CA GLN A 55 -8.41 -2.06 -5.69
C GLN A 55 -7.72 -1.00 -6.54
N VAL A 56 -6.58 -0.47 -6.07
CA VAL A 56 -5.74 0.47 -6.83
C VAL A 56 -5.21 -0.21 -8.09
N TRP A 57 -4.66 -1.44 -7.97
CA TRP A 57 -4.16 -2.21 -9.11
C TRP A 57 -5.24 -2.55 -10.12
N LYS A 58 -6.43 -2.97 -9.65
CA LYS A 58 -7.57 -3.27 -10.53
C LYS A 58 -7.98 -2.03 -11.33
N TYR A 59 -8.11 -0.89 -10.66
CA TYR A 59 -8.50 0.35 -11.32
C TYR A 59 -7.41 0.84 -12.29
N LEU A 60 -6.14 0.81 -11.87
CA LEU A 60 -5.00 1.18 -12.72
C LEU A 60 -4.99 0.36 -14.02
N LYS A 61 -5.05 -0.97 -13.93
CA LYS A 61 -5.08 -1.85 -15.11
C LYS A 61 -6.26 -1.56 -16.01
N TRP A 62 -7.44 -1.31 -15.44
CA TRP A 62 -8.63 -1.00 -16.21
C TRP A 62 -8.52 0.34 -16.95
N THR A 63 -8.00 1.38 -16.28
CA THR A 63 -7.76 2.69 -16.89
C THR A 63 -6.71 2.65 -17.99
N MET A 64 -5.68 1.82 -17.83
CA MET A 64 -4.58 1.74 -18.78
C MET A 64 -4.83 0.77 -19.94
N ALA A 65 -5.70 -0.22 -19.77
CA ALA A 65 -5.98 -1.25 -20.79
C ALA A 65 -6.26 -0.73 -22.22
N PRO A 66 -7.00 0.37 -22.44
CA PRO A 66 -7.25 0.87 -23.79
C PRO A 66 -6.11 1.73 -24.36
N ILE A 67 -5.08 2.05 -23.58
CA ILE A 67 -4.01 2.96 -23.99
C ILE A 67 -2.87 2.14 -24.60
N VAL A 68 -2.50 2.50 -25.83
CA VAL A 68 -1.32 1.96 -26.52
C VAL A 68 -0.20 2.99 -26.39
N VAL A 69 0.99 2.53 -26.03
CA VAL A 69 2.20 3.34 -25.88
C VAL A 69 3.28 2.82 -26.81
N GLU A 70 4.16 3.69 -27.27
CA GLU A 70 5.16 3.38 -28.28
C GLU A 70 6.49 2.89 -27.67
N SER A 71 6.69 3.12 -26.37
CA SER A 71 7.93 2.75 -25.68
C SER A 71 7.73 2.32 -24.22
N GLU A 72 8.72 1.60 -23.68
CA GLU A 72 8.77 1.26 -22.27
C GLU A 72 8.84 2.50 -21.37
N ALA A 73 9.54 3.56 -21.82
CA ALA A 73 9.66 4.81 -21.07
C ALA A 73 8.28 5.48 -20.90
N GLU A 74 7.55 5.63 -22.01
CA GLU A 74 6.19 6.16 -22.02
C GLU A 74 5.25 5.31 -21.16
N PHE A 75 5.38 3.97 -21.23
CA PHE A 75 4.61 3.08 -20.36
C PHE A 75 4.85 3.37 -18.88
N LYS A 76 6.13 3.51 -18.46
CA LYS A 76 6.48 3.78 -17.07
C LYS A 76 5.94 5.12 -16.59
N ASP A 77 6.06 6.16 -17.40
CA ASP A 77 5.55 7.50 -17.07
C ASP A 77 4.03 7.47 -16.92
N LEU A 78 3.33 6.82 -17.86
CA LEU A 78 1.88 6.64 -17.79
C LEU A 78 1.44 5.86 -16.54
N VAL A 79 2.13 4.77 -16.20
CA VAL A 79 1.88 3.99 -14.98
C VAL A 79 2.05 4.88 -13.75
N GLN A 80 3.16 5.61 -13.66
CA GLN A 80 3.48 6.45 -12.51
C GLN A 80 2.44 7.55 -12.33
N GLU A 81 2.16 8.34 -13.37
CA GLU A 81 1.18 9.42 -13.30
C GLU A 81 -0.21 8.92 -12.92
N THR A 82 -0.64 7.80 -13.54
CA THR A 82 -1.97 7.26 -13.29
C THR A 82 -2.07 6.71 -11.87
N PHE A 83 -1.03 6.01 -11.39
CA PHE A 83 -0.95 5.53 -10.01
C PHE A 83 -1.02 6.68 -9.00
N GLU A 84 -0.26 7.76 -9.21
CA GLU A 84 -0.29 8.96 -8.35
C GLU A 84 -1.68 9.62 -8.34
N LYS A 85 -2.35 9.71 -9.49
CA LYS A 85 -3.72 10.25 -9.61
C LYS A 85 -4.74 9.38 -8.85
N ILE A 86 -4.62 8.05 -8.92
CA ILE A 86 -5.52 7.09 -8.25
C ILE A 86 -5.31 7.12 -6.73
N THR A 87 -4.07 7.06 -6.27
CA THR A 87 -3.73 6.95 -4.84
C THR A 87 -4.07 8.20 -4.02
N LYS A 88 -4.22 9.36 -4.66
CA LYS A 88 -4.75 10.58 -4.01
C LYS A 88 -6.23 10.47 -3.62
N ARG A 89 -6.98 9.50 -4.18
CA ARG A 89 -8.41 9.35 -3.90
C ARG A 89 -8.62 8.45 -2.68
N VAL A 90 -9.04 9.05 -1.56
CA VAL A 90 -9.32 8.35 -0.29
C VAL A 90 -10.44 7.30 -0.45
N SER A 91 -11.30 7.42 -1.46
CA SER A 91 -12.40 6.46 -1.73
C SER A 91 -11.92 5.02 -1.92
N PHE A 92 -10.70 4.79 -2.40
CA PHE A 92 -10.14 3.43 -2.52
C PHE A 92 -9.83 2.78 -1.18
N ALA A 93 -9.52 3.59 -0.15
CA ALA A 93 -9.23 3.12 1.20
C ALA A 93 -10.45 3.19 2.11
N LYS A 94 -11.41 4.10 1.86
CA LYS A 94 -12.54 4.40 2.74
C LYS A 94 -13.30 3.14 3.19
N LYS A 95 -13.79 2.34 2.25
CA LYS A 95 -14.56 1.12 2.54
C LYS A 95 -13.73 0.10 3.33
N TRP A 96 -12.44 0.00 3.04
CA TRP A 96 -11.52 -0.88 3.76
C TRP A 96 -11.34 -0.40 5.21
N CYS A 97 -11.11 0.89 5.41
CA CYS A 97 -11.01 1.47 6.75
C CYS A 97 -12.30 1.26 7.56
N GLU A 98 -13.47 1.52 6.97
CA GLU A 98 -14.77 1.29 7.63
C GLU A 98 -14.99 -0.17 8.05
N GLN A 99 -14.48 -1.12 7.24
CA GLN A 99 -14.64 -2.55 7.51
C GLN A 99 -13.64 -3.09 8.54
N PHE A 100 -12.41 -2.59 8.57
CA PHE A 100 -11.30 -3.20 9.33
C PHE A 100 -10.72 -2.32 10.44
N LEU A 101 -10.98 -1.02 10.41
CA LEU A 101 -10.56 -0.08 11.46
C LEU A 101 -11.81 0.38 12.22
N ASP A 102 -12.23 -0.39 13.23
CA ASP A 102 -13.13 0.17 14.24
C ASP A 102 -12.31 1.17 15.08
N PHE A 103 -12.61 2.46 14.92
CA PHE A 103 -11.93 3.55 15.61
C PHE A 103 -11.99 3.42 17.14
N ARG A 104 -12.87 2.58 17.68
CA ARG A 104 -12.97 2.26 19.12
C ARG A 104 -11.87 1.35 19.65
N MET A 105 -11.10 0.67 18.78
CA MET A 105 -9.99 -0.21 19.18
C MET A 105 -8.60 0.45 19.09
N LEU A 106 -8.56 1.73 18.70
CA LEU A 106 -7.33 2.50 18.50
C LEU A 106 -7.09 3.58 19.57
N SER A 107 -8.00 3.69 20.56
CA SER A 107 -7.87 4.52 21.76
C SER A 107 -7.21 3.77 22.90
#